data_AF-A0AAE1HX95-F1
#
_entry.id   AF-A0AAE1HX95-F1
#
_cell.length_a   1.000
_cell.length_b   1.000
_cell.length_c   1.000
_cell.angle_alpha   90.00
_cell.angle_beta   90.00
_cell.angle_gamma   90.00
#
_symmetry.space_group_name_H-M   'P 1'
#
loop_
_entity.id
_entity.type
_entity.pdbx_description
1 polymer ?
#
loop_
_entity_poly.entity_id
_entity_poly.type
_entity_poly.pdbx_seq_one_letter_code
_entity_poly.pdbx_strand_id
1 'polypeptide(L)'
;MVSDNGIREVKWQDKRTITMLSTLPEHDHQLVDTGALTRGPNPQPVLKPGCVIEYNRTKKGIDVSDQLVAYHATDHKGIKWYRKVAIKLITGVAVVNTMVLMRNFSNPAWTLVDVTEAVARELFKASGAIEAIIAPRGRTHKIEVDEGKKSKAGKRFTEYTTVPIPPLRATQRGRGAELGRAPEGVASIAGKD
;
A
#
# COMPACT_ATOMS: atom_id res chain seq x y z
N MET A 1 -6.05 25.51 37.64
CA MET A 1 -5.06 25.17 38.67
C MET A 1 -3.78 24.75 37.98
N VAL A 2 -2.62 25.15 38.52
CA VAL A 2 -1.32 24.72 38.01
C VAL A 2 -0.74 23.75 39.04
N SER A 3 -0.41 22.54 38.60
CA SER A 3 0.30 21.53 39.38
C SER A 3 1.80 21.86 39.38
N ASP A 4 2.49 21.46 40.46
CA ASP A 4 3.95 21.59 40.61
C ASP A 4 4.75 20.94 39.46
N ASN A 5 4.14 19.99 38.74
CA ASN A 5 4.72 19.33 37.56
C ASN A 5 4.56 20.12 36.25
N GLY A 6 4.08 21.37 36.31
CA GLY A 6 3.82 22.20 35.13
C GLY A 6 2.55 21.84 34.35
N ILE A 7 1.73 20.92 34.87
CA ILE A 7 0.44 20.55 34.29
C ILE A 7 -0.62 21.56 34.73
N ARG A 8 -1.39 22.08 33.78
CA ARG A 8 -2.49 23.02 33.99
C ARG A 8 -3.82 22.33 33.78
N GLU A 9 -4.70 22.47 34.76
CA GLU A 9 -6.09 22.05 34.70
C GLU A 9 -7.00 23.27 34.52
N VAL A 10 -7.81 23.26 33.48
CA VAL A 10 -8.80 24.30 33.19
C VAL A 10 -10.19 23.66 33.21
N LYS A 11 -11.01 24.11 34.17
CA LYS A 11 -12.43 23.75 34.24
C LYS A 11 -13.26 24.93 33.74
N TRP A 12 -14.05 24.71 32.70
CA TRP A 12 -14.87 25.72 32.05
C TRP A 12 -16.32 25.26 31.95
N GLN A 13 -17.26 26.15 32.25
CA GLN A 13 -18.69 25.87 32.19
C GLN A 13 -19.30 26.54 30.95
N ASP A 14 -19.76 25.74 30.00
CA ASP A 14 -20.67 26.16 28.92
C ASP A 14 -22.07 25.58 29.22
N LYS A 15 -22.80 25.10 28.21
CA LYS A 15 -23.97 24.21 28.38
C LYS A 15 -23.67 22.98 29.23
N ARG A 16 -22.42 22.51 29.21
CA ARG A 16 -21.91 21.40 30.04
C ARG A 16 -20.54 21.80 30.59
N THR A 17 -20.17 21.21 31.71
CA THR A 17 -18.82 21.37 32.26
C THR A 17 -17.82 20.67 31.36
N ILE A 18 -16.76 21.39 30.98
CA ILE A 18 -15.62 20.88 30.24
C ILE A 18 -14.39 21.00 31.14
N THR A 19 -13.62 19.93 31.25
CA THR A 19 -12.36 19.92 31.98
C THR A 19 -11.25 19.59 31.00
N MET A 20 -10.23 20.45 30.95
CA MET A 20 -9.09 20.35 30.04
C MET A 20 -7.81 20.22 30.84
N LEU A 21 -6.91 19.36 30.36
CA LEU A 21 -5.54 19.26 30.84
C LEU A 21 -4.60 19.77 29.76
N SER A 22 -3.61 20.56 30.16
CA SER A 22 -2.63 21.16 29.26
C SER A 22 -1.26 21.22 29.91
N THR A 23 -0.21 21.06 29.11
CA THR A 23 1.18 21.33 29.49
C THR A 23 1.71 22.65 28.94
N LEU A 24 0.93 23.35 28.12
CA LEU A 24 1.33 24.63 27.53
C LEU A 24 1.25 25.78 28.55
N PRO A 25 2.30 26.61 28.70
CA PRO A 25 2.32 27.73 29.64
C PRO A 25 1.25 28.80 29.34
N GLU A 26 0.93 28.99 28.06
CA GLU A 26 -0.03 29.97 27.53
C GLU A 26 -1.49 29.61 27.84
N HIS A 27 -1.75 28.37 28.24
CA HIS A 27 -3.09 27.89 28.58
C HIS A 27 -3.46 28.26 30.01
N ASP A 28 -3.85 29.53 30.19
CA ASP A 28 -4.33 30.06 31.46
C ASP A 28 -5.87 30.12 31.54
N HIS A 29 -6.40 30.57 32.69
CA HIS A 29 -7.82 30.77 32.96
C HIS A 29 -8.44 31.97 32.24
N GLN A 30 -7.64 32.74 31.51
CA GLN A 30 -8.12 33.89 30.75
C GLN A 30 -9.04 33.45 29.61
N LEU A 31 -10.17 34.14 29.50
CA LEU A 31 -11.09 33.95 28.40
C LEU A 31 -10.66 34.83 27.23
N VAL A 32 -10.54 34.20 26.07
CA VAL A 32 -10.16 34.83 24.81
C VAL A 32 -11.42 35.00 23.97
N ASP A 33 -11.55 36.16 23.32
CA ASP A 33 -12.61 36.39 22.35
C ASP A 33 -12.37 35.53 21.10
N THR A 34 -13.38 34.74 20.74
CA THR A 34 -13.33 33.88 19.56
C THR A 34 -13.62 34.62 18.25
N GLY A 35 -14.01 35.90 18.32
CA GLY A 35 -14.47 36.69 17.18
C GLY A 35 -15.86 36.28 16.68
N ALA A 36 -16.50 35.31 17.34
CA ALA A 36 -17.86 34.88 17.05
C ALA A 36 -18.84 35.58 18.00
N LEU A 37 -20.01 35.92 17.48
CA LEU A 37 -21.12 36.47 18.27
C LEU A 37 -22.13 35.36 18.60
N THR A 38 -22.77 35.47 19.76
CA THR A 38 -23.89 34.63 20.13
C THR A 38 -25.05 34.84 19.16
N ARG A 39 -25.81 33.77 18.90
CA ARG A 39 -27.00 33.84 18.03
C ARG A 39 -28.17 34.36 18.85
N GLY A 40 -28.75 35.49 18.46
CA GLY A 40 -29.93 36.06 19.11
C GLY A 40 -30.14 37.54 18.78
N PRO A 41 -31.25 38.13 19.27
CA PRO A 41 -31.58 39.54 19.02
C PRO A 41 -30.55 40.53 19.58
N ASN A 42 -29.79 40.13 20.62
CA ASN A 42 -28.66 40.88 21.17
C ASN A 42 -27.39 40.01 21.12
N PRO A 43 -26.62 40.07 20.01
CA PRO A 43 -25.39 39.29 19.87
C PRO A 43 -24.33 39.79 20.84
N GLN A 44 -23.70 38.86 21.56
CA GLN A 44 -22.61 39.11 22.50
C GLN A 44 -21.36 38.34 22.06
N PRO A 45 -20.15 38.86 22.32
CA PRO A 45 -18.91 38.14 22.03
C PRO A 45 -18.85 36.79 22.75
N VAL A 46 -18.48 35.74 22.01
CA VAL A 46 -18.30 34.40 22.56
C VAL A 46 -16.88 34.29 23.10
N LEU A 47 -16.78 34.27 24.43
CA LEU A 47 -15.51 34.13 25.14
C LEU A 47 -15.26 32.67 25.51
N LYS A 48 -14.06 32.15 25.22
CA LYS A 48 -13.66 30.77 25.54
C LYS A 48 -12.23 30.73 26.10
N PRO A 49 -11.89 29.77 26.96
CA PRO A 49 -10.50 29.59 27.39
C PRO A 49 -9.60 29.30 26.19
N GLY A 50 -8.39 29.86 26.18
CA GLY A 50 -7.42 29.65 25.09
C GLY A 50 -7.16 28.17 24.79
N CYS A 51 -7.08 27.34 25.84
CA CYS A 51 -6.89 25.90 25.69
C CYS A 51 -8.03 25.19 24.93
N VAL A 52 -9.27 25.67 25.08
CA VAL A 52 -10.44 25.11 24.39
C VAL A 52 -10.45 25.54 22.92
N ILE A 53 -10.02 26.77 22.63
CA ILE A 53 -9.89 27.27 21.26
C ILE A 53 -8.82 26.46 20.52
N GLU A 54 -7.64 26.32 21.11
CA GLU A 54 -6.51 25.61 20.52
C GLU A 54 -6.82 24.13 20.31
N TYR A 55 -7.45 23.47 21.30
CA TYR A 55 -7.93 22.11 21.15
C TYR A 55 -8.92 21.97 19.99
N ASN A 56 -9.90 22.86 19.88
CA ASN A 56 -10.87 22.81 18.80
C ASN A 56 -10.27 23.13 17.42
N ARG A 57 -9.19 23.89 17.36
CA ARG A 57 -8.43 24.15 16.12
C ARG A 57 -7.69 22.89 15.67
N THR A 58 -6.96 22.27 16.60
CA THR A 58 -6.06 21.14 16.31
C THR A 58 -6.79 19.82 16.11
N LYS A 59 -7.84 19.54 16.91
CA LYS A 59 -8.58 18.27 16.82
C LYS A 59 -9.24 18.02 15.47
N LYS A 60 -9.56 19.09 14.73
CA LYS A 60 -10.25 19.03 13.42
C LYS A 60 -9.43 18.33 12.35
N GLY A 61 -8.10 18.25 12.50
CA GLY A 61 -7.23 17.64 11.48
C GLY A 61 -7.57 16.17 11.21
N ILE A 62 -7.89 15.41 12.26
CA ILE A 62 -8.26 13.99 12.15
C ILE A 62 -9.61 13.86 11.43
N ASP A 63 -10.61 14.62 11.86
CA ASP A 63 -11.96 14.62 11.26
C ASP A 63 -11.89 14.89 9.74
N VAL A 64 -11.07 15.85 9.32
CA VAL A 64 -10.89 16.20 7.90
C VAL A 64 -10.18 15.08 7.13
N SER A 65 -9.13 14.49 7.69
CA SER A 65 -8.43 13.37 7.05
C SER A 65 -9.34 12.16 6.86
N ASP A 66 -10.10 11.80 7.90
CA ASP A 66 -11.07 10.70 7.86
C ASP A 66 -12.18 10.98 6.85
N GLN A 67 -12.66 12.22 6.78
CA GLN A 67 -13.66 12.63 5.80
C GLN A 67 -13.14 12.51 4.35
N LEU A 68 -11.89 12.91 4.08
CA LEU A 68 -11.25 12.77 2.77
C LEU A 68 -11.10 11.29 2.38
N VAL A 69 -10.69 10.44 3.32
CA VAL A 69 -10.60 8.98 3.09
C VAL A 69 -11.98 8.38 2.83
N ALA A 70 -13.02 8.86 3.52
CA ALA A 70 -14.39 8.38 3.34
C ALA A 70 -14.97 8.74 1.96
N TYR A 71 -14.67 9.92 1.41
CA TYR A 71 -15.14 10.32 0.09
C TYR A 71 -14.61 9.45 -1.05
N HIS A 72 -13.41 8.89 -0.90
CA HIS A 72 -12.78 8.00 -1.89
C HIS A 72 -12.67 6.56 -1.38
N ALA A 73 -13.57 6.13 -0.50
CA ALA A 73 -13.53 4.81 0.10
C ALA A 73 -13.72 3.69 -0.95
N THR A 74 -12.68 2.90 -1.17
CA THR A 74 -12.72 1.66 -1.97
C THR A 74 -13.07 0.47 -1.08
N ASP A 75 -14.23 0.53 -0.43
CA ASP A 75 -14.65 -0.55 0.47
C ASP A 75 -15.17 -1.74 -0.34
N HIS A 76 -14.36 -2.80 -0.45
CA HIS A 76 -14.75 -4.06 -1.08
C HIS A 76 -15.43 -5.01 -0.09
N LYS A 77 -16.53 -5.65 -0.53
CA LYS A 77 -17.15 -6.76 0.21
C LYS A 77 -16.17 -7.93 0.22
N GLY A 78 -15.70 -8.31 1.40
CA GLY A 78 -14.75 -9.41 1.57
C GLY A 78 -14.78 -9.98 2.99
N ILE A 79 -14.52 -11.28 3.10
CA ILE A 79 -14.52 -12.03 4.37
C ILE A 79 -13.24 -11.77 5.17
N LYS A 80 -12.10 -11.58 4.50
CA LYS A 80 -10.79 -11.45 5.14
C LYS A 80 -10.54 -10.00 5.58
N TRP A 81 -10.60 -9.73 6.88
CA TRP A 81 -10.49 -8.38 7.46
C TRP A 81 -9.19 -7.66 7.12
N TYR A 82 -8.06 -8.36 7.09
CA TYR A 82 -6.74 -7.77 6.82
C TYR A 82 -6.64 -7.16 5.42
N ARG A 83 -7.38 -7.71 4.43
CA ARG A 83 -7.41 -7.16 3.07
C ARG A 83 -8.10 -5.80 3.04
N LYS A 84 -9.13 -5.60 3.86
CA LYS A 84 -9.83 -4.31 3.99
C LYS A 84 -8.89 -3.23 4.54
N VAL A 85 -8.12 -3.57 5.58
CA VAL A 85 -7.13 -2.67 6.17
C VAL A 85 -6.06 -2.30 5.15
N ALA A 86 -5.50 -3.28 4.44
CA ALA A 86 -4.47 -3.03 3.43
C ALA A 86 -4.97 -2.13 2.29
N ILE A 87 -6.18 -2.40 1.76
CA ILE A 87 -6.76 -1.56 0.71
C ILE A 87 -6.98 -0.14 1.22
N LYS A 88 -7.64 0.03 2.37
CA LYS A 88 -7.94 1.36 2.92
C LYS A 88 -6.69 2.18 3.26
N LEU A 89 -5.62 1.50 3.70
CA LEU A 89 -4.32 2.13 3.93
C LEU A 89 -3.70 2.65 2.61
N ILE A 90 -3.72 1.84 1.56
CA ILE A 90 -3.08 2.17 0.27
C ILE A 90 -3.91 3.20 -0.50
N THR A 91 -5.21 2.96 -0.70
CA THR A 91 -6.06 3.80 -1.56
C THR A 91 -6.63 5.01 -0.84
N GLY A 92 -6.75 4.95 0.49
CA GLY A 92 -7.25 6.05 1.31
C GLY A 92 -6.10 6.88 1.87
N VAL A 93 -5.46 6.36 2.92
CA VAL A 93 -4.49 7.13 3.73
C VAL A 93 -3.28 7.57 2.90
N ALA A 94 -2.66 6.67 2.13
CA ALA A 94 -1.46 7.01 1.36
C ALA A 94 -1.77 8.03 0.25
N VAL A 95 -2.93 7.92 -0.42
CA VAL A 95 -3.37 8.88 -1.45
C VAL A 95 -3.64 10.26 -0.84
N VAL A 96 -4.35 10.34 0.28
CA VAL A 96 -4.60 11.61 0.97
C VAL A 96 -3.28 12.26 1.42
N ASN A 97 -2.35 11.48 1.96
CA ASN A 97 -1.02 11.98 2.32
C ASN A 97 -0.24 12.48 1.10
N THR A 98 -0.36 11.79 -0.03
CA THR A 98 0.27 12.21 -1.30
C THR A 98 -0.34 13.52 -1.78
N MET A 99 -1.66 13.69 -1.71
CA MET A 99 -2.31 14.97 -2.02
C MET A 99 -1.80 16.11 -1.15
N VAL A 100 -1.63 15.90 0.16
CA VAL A 100 -1.06 16.91 1.06
C VAL A 100 0.36 17.28 0.64
N LEU A 101 1.20 16.30 0.29
CA LEU A 101 2.55 16.56 -0.23
C LEU A 101 2.51 17.34 -1.55
N MET A 102 1.69 16.92 -2.52
CA MET A 102 1.57 17.60 -3.82
C MET A 102 1.08 19.04 -3.64
N ARG A 103 0.18 19.30 -2.69
CA ARG A 103 -0.27 20.66 -2.39
C ARG A 103 0.82 21.53 -1.76
N ASN A 104 1.75 20.94 -1.01
CA ASN A 104 2.85 21.67 -0.37
C ASN A 104 4.03 21.91 -1.30
N PHE A 105 4.26 21.00 -2.27
CA PHE A 105 5.47 21.00 -3.09
C PHE A 105 5.24 21.22 -4.59
N SER A 106 3.98 21.27 -5.06
CA SER A 106 3.64 21.45 -6.48
C SER A 106 2.66 22.60 -6.71
N ASN A 107 2.78 23.24 -7.87
CA ASN A 107 1.87 24.27 -8.37
C ASN A 107 1.47 23.89 -9.80
N PRO A 108 0.19 23.71 -10.14
CA PRO A 108 -1.02 23.96 -9.34
C PRO A 108 -1.20 22.99 -8.17
N ALA A 109 -2.04 23.37 -7.21
CA ALA A 109 -2.42 22.49 -6.10
C ALA A 109 -3.28 21.34 -6.62
N TRP A 110 -2.84 20.10 -6.38
CA TRP A 110 -3.54 18.90 -6.84
C TRP A 110 -4.76 18.63 -5.97
N THR A 111 -5.88 18.27 -6.60
CA THR A 111 -7.05 17.74 -5.90
C THR A 111 -6.90 16.25 -5.62
N LEU A 112 -7.73 15.71 -4.74
CA LEU A 112 -7.72 14.29 -4.43
C LEU A 112 -8.02 13.44 -5.68
N VAL A 113 -8.91 13.93 -6.56
CA VAL A 113 -9.25 13.29 -7.84
C VAL A 113 -8.02 13.21 -8.75
N ASP A 114 -7.30 14.33 -8.91
CA ASP A 114 -6.10 14.39 -9.77
C ASP A 114 -5.04 13.39 -9.33
N VAL A 115 -4.81 13.29 -8.01
CA VAL A 115 -3.86 12.32 -7.43
C VAL A 115 -4.34 10.89 -7.67
N THR A 116 -5.63 10.61 -7.42
CA THR A 116 -6.17 9.25 -7.65
C THR A 116 -6.09 8.84 -9.12
N GLU A 117 -6.38 9.76 -10.05
CA GLU A 117 -6.32 9.50 -11.49
C GLU A 117 -4.89 9.24 -11.93
N ALA A 118 -3.93 10.07 -11.50
CA ALA A 118 -2.53 9.90 -11.83
C ALA A 118 -1.99 8.55 -11.30
N VAL A 119 -2.30 8.21 -10.04
CA VAL A 119 -1.92 6.92 -9.45
C VAL A 119 -2.56 5.76 -10.21
N ALA A 120 -3.85 5.82 -10.52
CA ALA A 120 -4.54 4.79 -11.28
C ALA A 120 -3.92 4.60 -12.67
N ARG A 121 -3.57 5.69 -13.34
CA ARG A 121 -2.95 5.67 -14.67
C ARG A 121 -1.58 5.02 -14.66
N GLU A 122 -0.74 5.35 -13.68
CA GLU A 122 0.59 4.74 -13.55
C GLU A 122 0.51 3.27 -13.15
N LEU A 123 -0.41 2.91 -12.24
CA LEU A 123 -0.65 1.50 -11.89
C LEU A 123 -1.16 0.70 -13.08
N PHE A 124 -2.04 1.26 -13.92
CA PHE A 124 -2.55 0.59 -15.11
C PHE A 124 -1.44 0.32 -16.13
N LYS A 125 -0.56 1.30 -16.37
CA LYS A 125 0.63 1.12 -17.23
C LYS A 125 1.54 0.02 -16.68
N ALA A 126 1.79 0.00 -15.38
CA ALA A 126 2.60 -1.03 -14.73
C ALA A 126 1.94 -2.43 -14.81
N SER A 127 0.60 -2.50 -14.77
CA SER A 127 -0.15 -3.75 -14.87
C SER A 127 0.11 -4.48 -16.18
N GLY A 128 0.17 -3.77 -17.31
CA GLY A 128 0.49 -4.39 -18.60
C GLY A 128 1.87 -5.07 -18.62
N ALA A 129 2.84 -4.53 -17.88
CA ALA A 129 4.15 -5.15 -17.71
C ALA A 129 4.08 -6.40 -16.81
N ILE A 130 3.23 -6.40 -15.78
CA ILE A 130 2.99 -7.56 -14.91
C ILE A 130 2.26 -8.67 -15.67
N GLU A 131 1.25 -8.33 -16.49
CA GLU A 131 0.55 -9.28 -17.33
C GLU A 131 1.50 -9.94 -18.35
N ALA A 132 2.48 -9.22 -18.89
CA ALA A 132 3.51 -9.81 -19.74
C ALA A 132 4.43 -10.82 -19.00
N ILE A 133 4.60 -10.64 -17.68
CA ILE A 133 5.38 -11.56 -16.83
C ILE A 133 4.55 -12.79 -16.43
N ILE A 134 3.26 -12.61 -16.15
CA ILE A 134 2.32 -13.64 -15.69
C ILE A 134 1.66 -14.39 -16.86
N ALA A 135 1.71 -13.83 -18.09
CA ALA A 135 1.23 -14.48 -19.30
C ALA A 135 1.67 -15.95 -19.32
N PRO A 136 0.76 -16.89 -19.56
CA PRO A 136 1.07 -18.30 -19.43
C PRO A 136 2.21 -18.63 -20.39
N ARG A 137 3.42 -18.87 -19.85
CA ARG A 137 4.52 -19.46 -20.61
C ARG A 137 4.01 -20.82 -21.05
N GLY A 138 3.59 -20.92 -22.31
CA GLY A 138 2.77 -21.99 -22.87
C GLY A 138 3.03 -23.37 -22.25
N ARG A 139 2.20 -23.75 -21.29
CA ARG A 139 2.01 -25.14 -20.89
C ARG A 139 0.52 -25.40 -20.93
N THR A 140 0.05 -25.68 -22.14
CA THR A 140 -1.25 -26.29 -22.38
C THR A 140 -1.22 -27.68 -21.77
N HIS A 141 -1.86 -27.86 -20.61
CA HIS A 141 -2.14 -29.20 -20.10
C HIS A 141 -3.22 -29.81 -20.99
N LYS A 142 -2.83 -30.76 -21.85
CA LYS A 142 -3.77 -31.56 -22.62
C LYS A 142 -4.30 -32.66 -21.71
N ILE A 143 -5.58 -32.58 -21.33
CA ILE A 143 -6.26 -33.66 -20.64
C ILE A 143 -6.69 -34.64 -21.73
N GLU A 144 -6.04 -35.79 -21.81
CA GLU A 144 -6.52 -36.91 -22.62
C GLU A 144 -7.40 -37.80 -21.74
N VAL A 145 -8.62 -38.05 -22.21
CA VAL A 145 -9.56 -38.96 -21.56
C VAL A 145 -9.17 -40.37 -22.02
N ASP A 146 -8.63 -41.17 -21.10
CA ASP A 146 -8.43 -42.59 -21.35
C ASP A 146 -9.78 -43.31 -21.18
N GLU A 147 -10.29 -43.92 -22.24
CA GLU A 147 -11.50 -44.75 -22.19
C GLU A 147 -11.16 -46.13 -21.61
N GLY A 148 -10.87 -46.15 -20.31
CA GLY A 148 -10.67 -47.39 -19.55
C GLY A 148 -11.90 -48.30 -19.62
N LYS A 149 -11.66 -49.60 -19.83
CA LYS A 149 -12.69 -50.66 -19.94
C LYS A 149 -13.65 -50.64 -18.75
N LYS A 150 -14.96 -50.66 -19.04
CA LYS A 150 -16.05 -50.74 -18.06
C LYS A 150 -15.91 -52.01 -17.20
N SER A 151 -15.66 -51.85 -15.89
CA SER A 151 -15.82 -52.96 -14.94
C SER A 151 -17.29 -53.11 -14.55
N LYS A 152 -17.71 -54.36 -14.29
CA LYS A 152 -19.08 -54.73 -13.86
C LYS A 152 -19.31 -54.39 -12.39
N ALA A 153 -19.25 -53.11 -12.04
CA ALA A 153 -19.80 -52.55 -10.81
C ALA A 153 -19.90 -51.04 -11.04
N GLY A 154 -21.12 -50.49 -11.04
CA GLY A 154 -21.44 -49.16 -11.55
C GLY A 154 -20.83 -47.99 -10.78
N LYS A 155 -19.53 -47.74 -10.91
CA LYS A 155 -18.89 -46.44 -10.63
C LYS A 155 -17.79 -46.20 -11.67
N ARG A 156 -17.93 -45.14 -12.46
CA ARG A 156 -16.84 -44.60 -13.30
C ARG A 156 -15.77 -44.06 -12.35
N PHE A 157 -14.58 -44.63 -12.38
CA PHE A 157 -13.40 -44.09 -11.71
C PHE A 157 -12.47 -43.56 -12.81
N THR A 158 -12.27 -42.25 -12.87
CA THR A 158 -11.26 -41.62 -13.74
C THR A 158 -9.94 -41.62 -12.98
N GLU A 159 -9.01 -42.51 -13.33
CA GLU A 159 -7.64 -42.45 -12.83
C GLU A 159 -6.87 -41.36 -13.57
N TYR A 160 -6.25 -40.44 -12.82
CA TYR A 160 -5.28 -39.49 -13.34
C TYR A 160 -3.88 -40.02 -13.02
N THR A 161 -3.24 -40.68 -13.97
CA THR A 161 -1.82 -41.05 -13.82
C THR A 161 -0.95 -39.86 -14.21
N THR A 162 -0.18 -39.32 -13.25
CA THR A 162 0.84 -38.32 -13.55
C THR A 162 2.05 -39.02 -14.14
N VAL A 163 2.31 -38.85 -15.44
CA VAL A 163 3.48 -39.42 -16.11
C VAL A 163 4.72 -38.58 -15.74
N PRO A 164 5.83 -39.17 -15.24
CA PRO A 164 7.05 -38.41 -14.97
C PRO A 164 7.67 -37.91 -16.28
N ILE A 165 8.00 -36.61 -16.33
CA ILE A 165 8.63 -36.00 -17.50
C ILE A 165 10.14 -36.27 -17.48
N PRO A 166 10.76 -36.81 -18.56
CA PRO A 166 12.20 -36.98 -18.64
C PRO A 166 12.93 -35.61 -18.66
N PRO A 167 14.13 -35.51 -18.07
CA PRO A 167 14.84 -34.24 -17.97
C PRO A 167 15.21 -33.68 -19.34
N LEU A 168 15.02 -32.36 -19.48
CA LEU A 168 15.39 -31.58 -20.67
C LEU A 168 16.88 -31.77 -20.98
N ARG A 169 17.18 -32.28 -22.17
CA ARG A 169 18.54 -32.42 -22.71
C ARG A 169 19.22 -31.06 -22.68
N ALA A 170 20.27 -30.93 -21.87
CA ALA A 170 21.06 -29.70 -21.78
C ALA A 170 21.59 -29.34 -23.18
N THR A 171 21.24 -28.14 -23.64
CA THR A 171 21.79 -27.51 -24.84
C THR A 171 23.32 -27.49 -24.72
N GLN A 172 24.03 -28.10 -25.67
CA GLN A 172 25.49 -28.01 -25.73
C GLN A 172 25.90 -26.54 -25.85
N ARG A 173 26.53 -26.03 -24.80
CA ARG A 173 27.16 -24.72 -24.75
C ARG A 173 28.51 -24.84 -25.43
N GLY A 174 28.67 -24.18 -26.58
CA GLY A 174 29.97 -24.04 -27.23
C GLY A 174 31.00 -23.36 -26.32
N ARG A 175 32.14 -24.02 -26.16
CA ARG A 175 33.45 -23.43 -25.85
C ARG A 175 34.30 -23.80 -27.07
N GLY A 176 34.80 -22.86 -27.87
CA GLY A 176 35.81 -21.88 -27.48
C GLY A 176 37.10 -22.34 -28.15
N ALA A 177 37.57 -21.57 -29.13
CA ALA A 177 38.74 -21.85 -29.95
C ALA A 177 40.04 -21.93 -29.13
N GLU A 178 40.92 -22.87 -29.48
CA GLU A 178 42.36 -22.75 -29.27
C GLU A 178 43.10 -22.99 -30.60
N LEU A 179 43.91 -22.00 -30.95
CA LEU A 179 44.77 -21.92 -32.12
C LEU A 179 46.08 -22.70 -31.86
N GLY A 180 46.40 -23.62 -32.78
CA GLY A 180 47.73 -23.81 -33.38
C GLY A 180 48.91 -24.31 -32.53
N ARG A 181 49.44 -25.48 -32.88
CA ARG A 181 50.89 -25.70 -32.96
C ARG A 181 51.25 -26.74 -34.04
N ALA A 182 52.18 -26.38 -34.92
CA ALA A 182 52.73 -27.18 -36.00
C ALA A 182 53.70 -28.29 -35.49
N PRO A 183 53.94 -29.35 -36.27
CA PRO A 183 54.94 -30.36 -35.92
C PRO A 183 56.33 -29.99 -36.50
N GLU A 184 57.33 -29.84 -35.63
CA GLU A 184 58.74 -29.90 -36.01
C GLU A 184 59.36 -31.17 -35.42
N GLY A 185 60.04 -31.92 -36.28
CA GLY A 185 60.63 -33.21 -35.96
C GLY A 185 61.95 -33.10 -35.21
N VAL A 186 62.28 -34.18 -34.51
CA VAL A 186 63.66 -34.54 -34.13
C VAL A 186 63.85 -36.02 -34.44
N ALA A 187 64.81 -36.31 -35.30
CA ALA A 187 65.34 -37.64 -35.56
C ALA A 187 66.34 -38.03 -34.46
N SER A 188 66.38 -39.30 -34.05
CA SER A 188 67.62 -40.11 -34.02
C SER A 188 67.42 -41.53 -33.46
N ILE A 189 67.67 -42.51 -34.35
CA ILE A 189 68.43 -43.77 -34.22
C ILE A 189 68.52 -44.53 -32.87
N ALA A 190 68.20 -45.84 -32.92
CA ALA A 190 69.01 -46.93 -32.37
C ALA A 190 68.56 -48.26 -33.02
N GLY A 191 69.50 -48.98 -33.65
CA GLY A 191 69.28 -50.29 -34.30
C GLY A 191 69.64 -51.49 -33.44
N LYS A 192 69.67 -52.66 -34.11
CA LYS A 192 69.92 -54.07 -33.70
C LYS A 192 68.64 -54.91 -33.77
N ASP A 193 68.58 -56.06 -34.44
CA ASP A 193 69.52 -56.89 -35.20
C ASP A 193 68.72 -57.60 -36.31
#